data_AF-A0A519RLL7-F1
#
_entry.id   AF-A0A519RLL7-F1
#
_cell.length_a   1.000
_cell.length_b   1.000
_cell.length_c   1.000
_cell.angle_alpha   90.00
_cell.angle_beta   90.00
_cell.angle_gamma   90.00
#
_symmetry.space_group_name_H-M   'P 1'
#
loop_
_entity.id
_entity.type
_entity.pdbx_description
1 polymer ?
#
loop_
_entity_poly.entity_id
_entity_poly.type
_entity_poly.pdbx_seq_one_letter_code
_entity_poly.pdbx_strand_id
1 'polypeptide(L)' 'YEETEEFYKKNKVSVKLCELRNVIQVAYMIIKSAKARKESRGLHYTTDYPAHAEKLVDTII' A
#
# COMPACT_ATOMS: atom_id res chain seq x y z
N TYR A 1 -4.63 6.21 6.35
CA TYR A 1 -4.26 7.21 5.34
C TYR A 1 -5.05 8.50 5.54
N GLU A 2 -6.37 8.50 5.34
CA GLU A 2 -7.21 9.71 5.41
C GLU A 2 -7.07 10.47 6.74
N GLU A 3 -7.11 9.75 7.86
CA GLU A 3 -6.89 10.33 9.20
C GLU A 3 -5.54 11.06 9.31
N THR A 4 -4.47 10.46 8.79
CA THR A 4 -3.12 11.06 8.81
C THR A 4 -3.03 12.29 7.92
N GLU A 5 -3.69 12.29 6.76
CA GLU A 5 -3.77 13.47 5.89
C GLU A 5 -4.55 14.60 6.53
N GLU A 6 -5.67 14.30 7.18
CA GLU A 6 -6.43 15.30 7.93
C GLU A 6 -5.62 15.88 9.09
N PHE A 7 -4.95 15.02 9.85
CA PHE A 7 -4.08 15.44 10.95
C PHE A 7 -2.92 16.29 10.44
N TYR A 8 -2.31 15.93 9.31
CA TYR A 8 -1.27 16.72 8.65
C TYR A 8 -1.77 18.12 8.26
N LYS A 9 -2.99 18.22 7.70
CA LYS A 9 -3.58 19.51 7.28
C LYS A 9 -3.98 20.41 8.44
N LYS A 10 -4.39 19.82 9.58
CA LYS A 10 -4.88 20.57 10.76
C LYS A 10 -3.77 21.03 11.72
N ASN A 11 -2.57 20.47 11.62
CA ASN A 11 -1.49 20.71 12.57
C ASN A 11 -0.27 21.38 11.93
N LYS A 12 0.60 21.97 12.76
CA LYS A 12 1.86 22.55 12.30
C LYS A 12 2.78 21.44 11.76
N VAL A 13 3.30 21.65 10.56
CA VAL A 13 4.23 20.73 9.92
C VAL A 13 5.49 20.57 10.78
N SER A 14 5.91 19.32 10.97
CA SER A 14 7.15 18.94 11.63
C SER A 14 7.76 17.72 10.94
N VAL A 15 9.07 17.51 11.11
CA VAL A 15 9.79 16.38 10.49
C VAL A 15 9.14 15.03 10.86
N LYS A 16 8.88 14.82 12.16
CA LYS A 16 8.25 13.59 12.67
C LYS A 16 6.87 13.34 12.04
N LEU A 17 6.10 14.40 11.83
CA LEU A 17 4.78 14.32 11.21
C LEU A 17 4.88 13.96 9.71
N CYS A 18 5.86 14.52 8.99
CA CYS A 18 6.12 14.15 7.60
C CYS A 18 6.58 12.68 7.48
N GLU A 19 7.46 12.22 8.36
CA GLU A 19 7.92 10.83 8.39
C GLU A 19 6.75 9.87 8.62
N LEU A 20 5.91 10.15 9.61
CA LEU A 20 4.70 9.37 9.89
C LEU A 20 3.77 9.31 8.66
N ARG A 21 3.51 10.47 8.04
CA ARG A 21 2.70 10.57 6.82
C ARG A 21 3.25 9.71 5.69
N ASN A 22 4.56 9.78 5.46
CA ASN A 22 5.22 9.05 4.38
C ASN A 22 5.13 7.53 4.60
N VAL A 23 5.40 7.05 5.82
CA VAL A 23 5.31 5.60 6.13
C VAL A 23 3.89 5.10 5.93
N ILE A 24 2.88 5.85 6.42
CA ILE A 24 1.48 5.46 6.27
C ILE A 24 1.07 5.46 4.79
N GLN A 25 1.51 6.43 4.00
CA GLN A 25 1.23 6.48 2.58
C GLN A 25 1.85 5.31 1.80
N VAL A 26 3.12 5.00 2.07
CA VAL A 26 3.81 3.86 1.45
C VAL A 26 3.13 2.54 1.83
N ALA A 27 2.82 2.34 3.11
CA ALA A 27 2.11 1.15 3.57
C ALA A 27 0.74 1.00 2.90
N TYR A 28 0.00 2.10 2.74
CA TYR A 28 -1.29 2.10 2.03
C TYR A 28 -1.16 1.65 0.58
N MET A 29 -0.16 2.16 -0.16
CA MET A 29 0.09 1.73 -1.54
C MET A 29 0.47 0.24 -1.63
N ILE A 30 1.34 -0.24 -0.73
CA ILE A 30 1.71 -1.67 -0.68
C ILE A 30 0.47 -2.54 -0.47
N ILE A 31 -0.37 -2.22 0.52
CA ILE A 31 -1.59 -2.98 0.83
C ILE A 31 -2.56 -2.95 -0.35
N LYS A 32 -2.78 -1.78 -0.95
CA LYS A 32 -3.67 -1.64 -2.12
C LYS A 32 -3.16 -2.47 -3.31
N SER A 33 -1.84 -2.52 -3.53
CA SER A 33 -1.23 -3.27 -4.62
C SER A 33 -1.36 -4.77 -4.38
N ALA A 34 -1.07 -5.21 -3.15
CA ALA A 34 -1.26 -6.58 -2.70
C ALA A 34 -2.73 -7.05 -2.84
N LYS A 35 -3.71 -6.21 -2.49
CA LYS A 35 -5.14 -6.55 -2.64
C LYS A 35 -5.60 -6.66 -4.09
N ALA A 36 -5.00 -5.88 -4.99
CA ALA A 36 -5.30 -5.93 -6.41
C ALA A 36 -4.72 -7.19 -7.09
N ARG A 37 -3.63 -7.75 -6.55
CA ARG A 37 -3.03 -8.98 -7.07
C ARG A 37 -3.85 -10.21 -6.67
N LYS A 38 -4.40 -10.91 -7.66
CA LYS A 38 -5.21 -12.13 -7.49
C LYS A 38 -4.45 -13.39 -7.91
N GLU A 39 -3.19 -13.47 -7.48
CA GLU A 39 -2.27 -14.58 -7.71
C GLU A 39 -1.19 -14.58 -6.63
N SER A 40 -0.48 -15.70 -6.49
CA SER A 40 0.75 -15.78 -5.71
C SER A 40 1.93 -15.89 -6.68
N ARG A 41 2.87 -14.95 -6.58
CA ARG A 41 4.02 -14.85 -7.48
C ARG A 41 5.19 -14.18 -6.78
N GLY A 42 6.35 -14.85 -6.80
CA GLY A 42 7.59 -14.33 -6.21
C GLY A 42 7.43 -14.07 -4.71
N LEU A 43 7.69 -12.83 -4.27
CA LEU A 43 7.60 -12.42 -2.85
C LEU A 43 6.16 -12.15 -2.38
N HIS A 44 5.18 -12.11 -3.28
CA HIS A 44 3.77 -11.95 -2.91
C HIS A 44 3.09 -13.32 -2.86
N TYR A 45 2.55 -13.68 -1.69
CA TYR A 45 1.80 -14.91 -1.48
C TYR A 45 0.47 -14.61 -0.80
N THR A 46 -0.60 -15.25 -1.27
CA THR A 46 -1.95 -15.14 -0.71
C THR A 46 -2.64 -16.50 -0.75
N THR A 47 -3.29 -16.87 0.35
CA THR A 47 -3.99 -18.16 0.48
C THR A 47 -5.21 -18.27 -0.41
N ASP A 48 -5.83 -17.15 -0.76
CA ASP A 48 -7.03 -17.11 -1.60
C ASP A 48 -6.70 -17.37 -3.07
N TYR A 49 -5.47 -17.08 -3.49
CA TYR A 49 -4.98 -17.26 -4.87
C TYR A 49 -3.56 -17.86 -4.85
N PRO A 50 -3.41 -19.15 -4.51
CA PRO A 50 -2.09 -19.76 -4.30
C PRO A 50 -1.31 -20.02 -5.61
N ALA A 51 -2.00 -20.01 -6.76
CA ALA A 51 -1.39 -20.27 -8.07
C ALA A 51 -0.98 -18.97 -8.77
N HIS A 52 -0.06 -19.12 -9.73
CA HIS A 52 0.30 -18.08 -10.68
C HIS A 52 -0.85 -17.86 -11.67
N ALA A 53 -1.18 -16.61 -11.99
CA ALA A 53 -2.09 -16.31 -13.09
C ALA A 53 -1.43 -16.61 -14.45
N GLU A 54 -2.23 -17.04 -15.43
CA GLU A 54 -1.76 -17.30 -16.79
C GLU A 54 -1.31 -16.01 -17.51
N LYS A 55 -2.01 -14.89 -17.24
CA LYS A 55 -1.71 -13.59 -17.84
C LYS A 55 -1.01 -12.70 -16.82
N LEU A 56 0.07 -12.06 -17.26
CA LEU A 56 0.77 -11.06 -16.47
C LEU A 56 0.00 -9.74 -16.51
N VAL A 57 -0.31 -9.21 -15.33
CA VAL A 57 -0.98 -7.92 -15.15
C VAL A 57 -0.26 -7.13 -14.08
N ASP A 58 0.05 -5.87 -14.37
CA ASP A 58 0.70 -4.97 -13.44
C ASP A 58 -0.26 -4.48 -12.35
N THR A 59 0.31 -4.24 -11.17
CA THR A 59 -0.41 -3.75 -9.97
C THR A 59 0.06 -2.34 -9.58
N ILE A 60 0.32 -1.52 -10.60
CA ILE A 60 0.75 -0.12 -10.48
C ILE A 60 -0.43 0.71 -9.96
N ILE A 61 -0.16 1.62 -9.00
CA ILE A 61 -1.14 2.48 -8.32
C ILE A 61 -0.80 3.94 -8.58
#